data_AF-A0A7G1IJK6-F1
#
_entry.id   AF-A0A7G1IJK6-F1
#
_cell.length_a   1.000
_cell.length_b   1.000
_cell.length_c   1.000
_cell.angle_alpha   90.00
_cell.angle_beta   90.00
_cell.angle_gamma   90.00
#
_symmetry.space_group_name_H-M   'P 1'
#
loop_
_entity.id
_entity.type
_entity.pdbx_description
1 polymer ?
#
loop_
_entity_poly.entity_id
_entity_poly.type
_entity_poly.pdbx_seq_one_letter_code
_entity_poly.pdbx_strand_id
1 'polypeptide(L)' 'MVTVRFETRRSGPGPARTFPIDTGDLAVANPVDSLDWPDYVSRLRADEPIGVSPPAVDDVGDR' A
#
# COMPACT_ATOMS: atom_id res chain seq x y z
N MET A 1 -17.45 10.39 -16.21
CA MET A 1 -17.39 8.96 -15.82
C MET A 1 -15.94 8.51 -15.90
N VAL A 2 -15.48 7.71 -14.94
CA VAL A 2 -14.12 7.16 -14.89
C VAL A 2 -14.22 5.66 -14.66
N THR A 3 -13.45 4.86 -15.40
CA THR A 3 -13.36 3.41 -15.19
C THR A 3 -12.00 3.08 -14.58
N VAL A 4 -12.01 2.38 -13.45
CA VAL A 4 -10.81 1.92 -12.74
C VAL A 4 -10.75 0.40 -12.83
N ARG A 5 -9.58 -0.15 -13.18
CA ARG A 5 -9.31 -1.60 -13.16
C ARG A 5 -8.14 -1.87 -12.21
N PHE A 6 -8.33 -2.79 -11.27
CA PHE A 6 -7.28 -3.17 -10.32
C PHE A 6 -6.45 -4.30 -10.90
N GLU A 7 -5.14 -4.17 -10.94
CA GLU A 7 -4.23 -5.20 -11.43
C GLU A 7 -3.00 -5.26 -10.53
N THR A 8 -2.64 -6.45 -10.07
CA THR A 8 -1.36 -6.69 -9.41
C THR A 8 -0.59 -7.74 -10.21
N ARG A 9 0.74 -7.79 -10.05
CA ARG A 9 1.58 -8.82 -10.68
C ARG A 9 1.14 -10.24 -10.31
N ARG A 10 0.52 -10.41 -9.13
CA ARG A 10 0.02 -11.69 -8.61
C ARG A 10 -1.38 -12.03 -9.13
N SER A 11 -2.28 -11.06 -9.20
CA SER A 11 -3.72 -11.29 -9.45
C SER A 11 -4.11 -11.32 -10.92
N GLY A 12 -3.29 -10.79 -11.84
CA GLY A 12 -3.67 -10.64 -13.24
C GLY A 12 -4.76 -9.57 -13.46
N PRO A 13 -5.52 -9.61 -14.57
CA PRO A 13 -6.56 -8.63 -14.89
C PRO A 13 -7.67 -8.67 -13.84
N GLY A 14 -7.69 -7.70 -12.92
CA GLY A 14 -8.72 -7.66 -11.88
C GLY A 14 -9.99 -6.93 -12.34
N PRO A 15 -10.95 -6.74 -11.42
CA PRO A 15 -12.26 -6.20 -11.73
C PRO A 15 -12.18 -4.74 -12.18
N ALA A 16 -12.93 -4.40 -13.23
CA ALA A 16 -13.15 -3.03 -13.66
C ALA A 16 -14.44 -2.48 -13.02
N ARG A 17 -14.38 -1.25 -12.50
CA ARG A 17 -15.53 -0.53 -11.94
C ARG A 17 -15.62 0.86 -12.55
N THR A 18 -16.83 1.32 -12.85
CA THR A 18 -17.10 2.64 -13.41
C THR A 18 -17.75 3.53 -12.37
N PHE A 19 -17.25 4.75 -12.23
CA PHE A 19 -17.70 5.73 -11.27
C PHE A 19 -18.15 7.03 -11.98
N PRO A 20 -19.20 7.70 -11.48
CA PRO A 20 -19.47 9.09 -11.80
C PRO A 20 -18.30 9.99 -11.40
N ILE A 21 -18.09 11.09 -12.13
CA ILE A 21 -16.97 12.01 -11.82
C ILE A 21 -17.29 12.92 -10.63
N ASP A 22 -18.58 13.10 -10.33
CA ASP A 22 -19.07 14.10 -9.37
C ASP A 22 -19.42 13.54 -7.98
N THR A 23 -19.30 12.23 -7.76
CA THR A 23 -19.81 11.57 -6.54
C THR A 23 -18.78 11.48 -5.40
N GLY A 24 -17.52 11.83 -5.63
CA GLY A 24 -16.46 11.76 -4.60
C GLY A 24 -16.15 10.33 -4.14
N ASP A 25 -16.65 9.31 -4.82
CA ASP A 25 -16.46 7.90 -4.48
C ASP A 25 -15.01 7.41 -4.65
N LEU A 26 -14.18 8.20 -5.35
CA LEU A 26 -12.76 7.94 -5.56
C LEU A 26 -11.91 8.84 -4.66
N ALA A 27 -11.08 8.22 -3.83
CA ALA A 27 -10.13 8.89 -2.96
C ALA A 27 -8.70 8.45 -3.25
N VAL A 28 -7.73 9.29 -2.90
CA VAL A 28 -6.30 8.94 -2.98
C VAL A 28 -6.01 7.86 -1.95
N ALA A 29 -5.51 6.72 -2.41
CA ALA A 29 -5.04 5.64 -1.55
C ALA A 29 -3.52 5.74 -1.32
N ASN A 30 -3.03 5.15 -0.23
CA ASN A 30 -1.60 4.98 -0.04
C ASN A 30 -1.08 3.96 -1.06
N PRO A 31 -0.07 4.29 -1.90
CA PRO A 31 0.43 3.37 -2.92
C PRO A 31 0.99 2.06 -2.34
N VAL A 32 1.42 2.07 -1.08
CA VAL A 32 1.92 0.89 -0.36
C VAL A 32 0.84 -0.20 -0.24
N ASP A 33 -0.44 0.18 -0.13
CA ASP A 33 -1.54 -0.76 0.08
C ASP A 33 -1.80 -1.66 -1.15
N SER A 34 -1.27 -1.30 -2.32
CA SER A 34 -1.40 -2.10 -3.55
C SER A 34 -0.35 -3.21 -3.67
N LEU A 35 0.60 -3.29 -2.73
CA LEU A 35 1.73 -4.18 -2.84
C LEU A 35 1.48 -5.53 -2.17
N ASP A 36 1.88 -6.61 -2.83
CA ASP A 36 1.76 -7.98 -2.33
C ASP A 36 2.87 -8.30 -1.32
N TRP A 37 2.84 -7.62 -0.17
CA TRP A 37 3.87 -7.68 0.86
C TRP A 37 3.71 -8.71 2.01
N PRO A 38 2.64 -9.52 2.15
CA PRO A 38 2.44 -10.28 3.39
C PRO A 38 3.59 -11.26 3.66
N ASP A 39 4.12 -11.91 2.63
CA ASP A 39 5.27 -12.83 2.76
C ASP A 39 6.59 -12.09 3.07
N TYR A 40 6.75 -10.85 2.60
CA TYR A 40 7.92 -10.02 2.89
C TYR A 40 7.89 -9.52 4.33
N VAL A 41 6.77 -8.95 4.78
CA VAL A 41 6.60 -8.44 6.14
C VAL A 41 6.71 -9.58 7.17
N SER A 42 6.18 -10.76 6.85
CA SER A 42 6.30 -11.94 7.71
C SER A 42 7.75 -12.37 7.91
N ARG A 43 8.56 -12.36 6.84
CA ARG A 43 10.00 -12.65 6.92
C ARG A 43 10.76 -11.58 7.69
N LEU A 44 10.49 -10.30 7.40
CA LEU A 44 11.13 -9.19 8.11
C LEU A 44 10.90 -9.27 9.62
N ARG A 45 9.69 -9.63 10.07
CA ARG A 45 9.39 -9.84 11.49
C ARG A 45 10.06 -11.07 12.10
N ALA A 46 10.32 -12.11 11.31
CA ALA A 46 11.00 -13.31 11.79
C ALA A 46 12.52 -13.07 11.93
N ASP A 47 13.08 -12.23 11.06
CA ASP A 47 14.49 -11.84 11.07
C ASP A 47 14.78 -10.70 12.07
N GLU A 48 13.76 -9.98 12.56
CA GLU A 48 13.88 -8.97 13.61
C GLU A 48 14.36 -9.62 14.92
N PRO A 49 15.53 -9.25 15.45
CA PRO A 49 15.99 -9.73 16.75
C PRO A 49 15.02 -9.27 17.83
N ILE A 50 14.49 -10.23 18.59
CA ILE A 50 13.51 -10.00 19.66
C ILE A 50 14.05 -8.95 20.64
N GLY A 51 13.46 -7.75 20.65
CA GLY A 51 13.81 -6.67 21.58
C GLY A 51 14.63 -5.50 21.01
N VAL A 52 14.93 -5.47 19.70
CA VAL A 52 15.46 -4.26 19.06
C VAL A 52 14.28 -3.45 18.53
N SER A 53 13.89 -2.39 19.25
CA SER A 53 13.07 -1.36 18.62
C SER A 53 13.92 -0.66 17.54
N PRO A 54 13.39 -0.39 16.34
CA PRO A 54 14.06 0.52 15.42
C PRO A 54 14.32 1.84 16.17
N PRO A 55 15.48 2.50 15.98
CA PRO A 55 15.70 3.81 16.58
C PRO A 55 14.54 4.71 16.16
N ALA A 56 13.96 5.42 17.13
CA ALA A 56 12.95 6.43 16.82
C ALA A 56 13.51 7.31 15.70
N VAL A 57 12.72 7.49 14.64
CA VAL A 57 13.05 8.41 13.55
C VAL A 57 12.97 9.84 14.07
N ASP A 58 13.92 10.23 14.92
CA ASP A 58 14.16 11.63 15.23
C ASP A 58 14.85 12.28 14.03
N ASP A 59 14.39 13.48 13.71
CA ASP A 59 14.82 14.41 12.66
C ASP A 59 14.35 14.17 11.21
N VAL A 60 13.03 14.33 10.99
CA VAL A 60 12.52 15.08 9.82
C VAL A 60 12.25 16.51 10.26
N GLY A 61 13.34 17.25 10.48
CA GLY A 61 13.33 18.66 10.79
C GLY A 61 14.56 19.30 10.17
N ASP A 62 14.35 20.38 9.43
CA ASP A 62 15.36 21.26 8.81
C ASP A 62 15.87 20.86 7.40
N ARG A 63 15.13 21.30 6.38
CA ARG A 63 15.73 22.05 5.26
C ARG A 63 14.72 22.96 4.57
#